data_AF-A0AA42ZAD2-F1
#
_entry.id   AF-A0AA42ZAD2-F1
#
_cell.length_a   1.000
_cell.length_b   1.000
_cell.length_c   1.000
_cell.angle_alpha   90.00
_cell.angle_beta   90.00
_cell.angle_gamma   90.00
#
_symmetry.space_group_name_H-M   'P 1'
#
loop_
_entity.id
_entity.type
_entity.pdbx_description
1 polymer ?
#
loop_
_entity_poly.entity_id
_entity_poly.type
_entity_poly.pdbx_seq_one_letter_code
_entity_poly.pdbx_strand_id
1 'polypeptide(L)' 'EIEADFNLGYQGILKLPDKAKFGVYTAYSYYKKLLKKLRNTPSADIKKKRIRVPDYQKVGLLAKSYVTCKLNMV' A
#
# COMPACT_ATOMS: atom_id res chain seq x y z
N GLU A 1 -13.19 -11.44 -1.22
CA GLU A 1 -12.93 -11.24 0.22
C GLU A 1 -11.78 -10.26 0.44
N ILE A 2 -10.52 -10.61 0.13
CA ILE A 2 -9.36 -9.74 0.40
C ILE A 2 -9.53 -8.30 -0.15
N GLU A 3 -10.00 -8.12 -1.40
CA GLU A 3 -10.19 -6.76 -1.95
C GLU A 3 -11.27 -5.95 -1.23
N ALA A 4 -12.31 -6.61 -0.70
CA ALA A 4 -13.34 -5.94 0.10
C ALA A 4 -12.75 -5.44 1.43
N ASP A 5 -11.89 -6.23 2.07
CA ASP A 5 -11.19 -5.82 3.29
C ASP A 5 -10.25 -4.63 3.03
N PHE A 6 -9.55 -4.61 1.90
CA PHE A 6 -8.76 -3.45 1.49
C PHE A 6 -9.65 -2.21 1.26
N ASN A 7 -10.86 -2.36 0.72
CA ASN A 7 -11.77 -1.23 0.55
C ASN A 7 -12.28 -0.71 1.90
N LEU A 8 -12.64 -1.59 2.84
CA LEU A 8 -13.02 -1.21 4.20
C LEU A 8 -11.86 -0.55 4.96
N GLY A 9 -10.65 -1.10 4.83
CA GLY A 9 -9.44 -0.53 5.42
C GLY A 9 -9.14 0.88 4.88
N TYR A 10 -9.37 1.12 3.59
CA TYR A 10 -9.23 2.46 3.01
C TYR A 10 -10.22 3.46 3.62
N GLN A 11 -11.48 3.07 3.81
CA GLN A 11 -12.47 3.91 4.49
C GLN A 11 -12.06 4.24 5.94
N GLY A 12 -11.44 3.29 6.65
CA GLY A 12 -10.87 3.52 7.98
C GLY A 12 -9.70 4.52 7.95
N ILE A 13 -8.81 4.42 6.97
CA ILE A 13 -7.65 5.31 6.81
C ILE A 13 -8.09 6.76 6.59
N LEU A 14 -9.15 6.99 5.81
CA LEU A 14 -9.67 8.34 5.55
C LEU A 14 -10.11 9.05 6.83
N LYS A 15 -10.57 8.30 7.84
CA LYS A 15 -11.03 8.82 9.13
C LYS A 15 -9.91 9.03 10.15
N LEU A 16 -8.67 8.66 9.84
CA LEU A 16 -7.54 8.83 10.76
C LEU A 16 -7.10 10.31 10.86
N PRO A 17 -6.54 10.72 12.02
CA PRO A 17 -5.88 12.01 12.14
C PRO A 17 -4.64 12.07 11.23
N ASP A 18 -4.33 13.26 10.69
CA ASP A 18 -3.32 13.42 9.62
C ASP A 18 -1.92 12.97 10.02
N LYS A 19 -1.57 13.09 11.31
CA LYS A 19 -0.31 12.59 11.87
C LYS A 19 -0.12 11.08 11.69
N ALA A 20 -1.20 10.29 11.72
CA ALA A 20 -1.15 8.83 11.59
C ALA A 20 -1.51 8.35 10.18
N LYS A 21 -2.30 9.14 9.43
CA LYS A 21 -2.83 8.80 8.10
C LYS A 21 -1.71 8.47 7.10
N PHE A 22 -0.61 9.22 7.13
CA PHE A 22 0.54 9.01 6.23
C PHE A 22 1.13 7.60 6.34
N GLY A 23 1.44 7.15 7.56
CA GLY A 23 2.10 5.86 7.77
C GLY A 23 1.19 4.69 7.37
N VAL A 24 -0.08 4.77 7.77
CA VAL A 24 -1.06 3.72 7.48
C VAL A 24 -1.39 3.67 5.99
N TYR A 25 -1.55 4.81 5.33
CA TYR A 25 -1.77 4.86 3.88
C TYR A 25 -0.57 4.32 3.08
N THR A 26 0.66 4.60 3.55
CA THR A 26 1.89 4.07 2.96
C THR A 26 1.90 2.54 3.00
N ALA A 27 1.57 1.94 4.16
CA ALA A 27 1.46 0.51 4.32
C ALA A 27 0.34 -0.09 3.45
N TYR A 28 -0.84 0.52 3.44
CA TYR A 28 -1.98 0.11 2.62
C TYR A 28 -1.60 0.00 1.13
N SER A 29 -0.96 1.04 0.60
CA SER A 29 -0.58 1.10 -0.80
C SER A 29 0.53 0.09 -1.16
N TYR A 30 1.46 -0.17 -0.22
CA TYR A 30 2.44 -1.25 -0.36
C TYR A 30 1.77 -2.63 -0.48
N TYR A 31 0.87 -2.98 0.44
CA TYR A 31 0.22 -4.28 0.43
C TYR A 31 -0.75 -4.46 -0.73
N LYS A 32 -1.41 -3.39 -1.19
CA LYS A 32 -2.25 -3.41 -2.40
C LYS A 32 -1.45 -3.78 -3.65
N LYS A 33 -0.22 -3.23 -3.78
CA LYS A 33 0.70 -3.60 -4.87
C LYS A 33 1.20 -5.03 -4.75
N LEU A 34 1.45 -5.50 -3.52
CA LEU A 34 1.83 -6.89 -3.28
C LEU A 34 0.72 -7.86 -3.69
N LEU A 35 -0.54 -7.56 -3.32
CA LEU A 35 -1.71 -8.34 -3.71
C LEU A 35 -1.86 -8.42 -5.23
N LYS A 36 -1.67 -7.30 -5.95
CA LYS A 36 -1.66 -7.29 -7.41
C LYS A 36 -0.59 -8.21 -8.01
N LYS A 37 0.62 -8.24 -7.42
CA LYS A 37 1.68 -9.16 -7.85
C LYS A 37 1.35 -10.61 -7.54
N LEU A 38 0.75 -10.89 -6.37
CA LEU A 38 0.29 -12.23 -6.00
C LEU A 38 -0.76 -12.75 -6.96
N ARG A 39 -1.75 -11.91 -7.35
CA ARG A 39 -2.77 -12.28 -8.35
C ARG A 39 -2.18 -12.60 -9.72
N ASN A 40 -1.08 -11.95 -10.09
CA ASN A 40 -0.39 -12.18 -11.37
C ASN A 40 0.65 -13.31 -11.31
N THR A 41 0.92 -13.90 -10.14
CA THR A 41 1.89 -14.98 -10.00
C THR A 41 1.14 -16.33 -9.98
N PRO A 42 1.55 -17.33 -10.77
CA PRO A 42 0.92 -18.65 -10.72
C PRO A 42 1.03 -19.27 -9.33
N SER A 43 -0.02 -19.95 -8.88
CA SER A 43 -0.12 -20.53 -7.54
C SER A 43 1.04 -21.47 -7.17
N ALA A 44 1.59 -22.18 -8.17
CA ALA A 44 2.76 -23.04 -8.03
C ALA A 44 4.02 -22.29 -7.61
N ASP A 45 4.17 -21.03 -8.03
CA ASP A 45 5.35 -20.20 -7.74
C ASP A 45 5.21 -19.39 -6.45
N ILE A 46 3.97 -19.13 -6.00
CA ILE A 46 3.69 -18.45 -4.73
C ILE A 46 4.30 -19.22 -3.54
N LYS A 47 4.22 -20.56 -3.55
CA LYS A 47 4.80 -21.40 -2.49
C LYS A 47 6.32 -21.57 -2.62
N LYS A 48 6.88 -21.44 -3.84
CA LYS A 48 8.30 -21.68 -4.11
C LYS A 48 9.18 -20.46 -3.87
N LYS A 49 8.65 -19.24 -4.05
CA LYS A 49 9.46 -18.02 -4.01
C LYS A 49 8.77 -16.90 -3.25
N ARG A 50 9.52 -16.20 -2.41
CA ARG A 50 9.04 -14.99 -1.72
C ARG A 50 8.83 -13.86 -2.72
N ILE A 51 7.57 -13.50 -2.97
CA ILE A 51 7.19 -12.39 -3.84
C ILE A 51 7.42 -11.08 -3.06
N ARG A 52 8.25 -10.19 -3.61
CA ARG A 52 8.56 -8.88 -3.01
C ARG A 52 8.20 -7.75 -3.95
N VAL A 53 7.78 -6.62 -3.38
CA VAL A 53 7.72 -5.36 -4.10
C VAL A 53 9.12 -4.71 -4.01
N PRO A 54 9.80 -4.45 -5.14
CA PRO A 54 11.14 -3.90 -5.17
C PRO A 54 11.19 -2.47 -4.59
N ASP A 55 12.29 -2.15 -3.91
CA ASP A 55 12.38 -0.99 -3.02
C ASP A 55 12.21 0.37 -3.70
N TYR A 56 12.46 0.48 -5.01
CA TYR A 56 12.22 1.72 -5.77
C TYR A 56 10.74 2.17 -5.71
N GLN A 57 9.78 1.23 -5.62
CA GLN A 57 8.37 1.57 -5.45
C GLN A 57 8.03 2.04 -4.04
N LYS A 58 8.83 1.70 -3.03
CA LYS A 58 8.68 2.20 -1.65
C LYS A 58 9.21 3.62 -1.55
N VAL A 59 10.33 3.94 -2.20
CA VAL A 59 10.91 5.29 -2.25
C VAL A 59 9.98 6.27 -2.96
N GLY A 60 9.40 5.88 -4.11
CA GLY A 60 8.42 6.71 -4.81
C GLY A 60 7.13 6.95 -4.01
N LEU A 61 6.73 5.99 -3.17
CA LEU A 61 5.58 6.14 -2.28
C LEU A 61 5.86 7.15 -1.16
N LEU A 62 7.03 7.03 -0.54
CA LEU A 62 7.49 7.95 0.52
C LEU A 62 7.66 9.37 -0.02
N ALA A 63 8.26 9.53 -1.20
CA ALA A 63 8.43 10.85 -1.83
C ALA A 63 7.07 11.50 -2.15
N LYS A 64 6.14 10.75 -2.75
CA LYS A 64 4.79 11.25 -3.06
C LYS A 64 4.03 11.66 -1.80
N SER A 65 4.07 10.81 -0.78
CA SER A 65 3.36 11.05 0.47
C SER A 65 3.99 12.24 1.22
N TYR A 66 5.32 12.44 1.14
CA TYR A 66 6.03 13.57 1.77
C TYR A 66 5.65 14.90 1.11
N VAL A 67 5.57 14.92 -0.22
CA VAL A 67 5.16 16.10 -0.99
C VAL A 67 3.70 16.46 -0.69
N THR A 68 2.79 15.48 -0.66
CA THR A 68 1.37 15.72 -0.32
C THR A 68 1.19 16.24 1.12
N CYS A 69 1.93 15.68 2.09
CA CYS A 69 1.84 16.10 3.49
C CYS A 69 2.49 17.46 3.75
N LYS A 70 3.53 17.82 3.00
CA LYS A 70 4.28 19.09 3.18
C LYS A 70 3.68 20.26 2.40
N LEU A 71 2.91 19.98 1.34
CA LEU A 71 2.22 21.00 0.53
C LEU A 71 0.78 21.26 0.98
N ASN A 72 0.33 20.71 2.12
CA ASN A 72 -1.00 20.95 2.68
C ASN A 72 -2.14 20.72 1.67
N MET A 73 -1.95 19.74 0.77
CA MET A 73 -2.93 19.35 -0.24
C MET A 73 -3.78 18.19 0.32
N VAL A 74 -4.31 18.42 1.53
CA VAL A 74 -5.35 17.65 2.21
C VAL A 74 -6.30 18.66 2.81
#